data_AF-A0A368F3P1-F1
#
_entry.id   AF-A0A368F3P1-F1
#
_cell.length_a   1.000
_cell.length_b   1.000
_cell.length_c   1.000
_cell.angle_alpha   90.00
_cell.angle_beta   90.00
_cell.angle_gamma   90.00
#
_symmetry.space_group_name_H-M   'P 1'
#
loop_
_entity.id
_entity.type
_entity.pdbx_description
1 polymer ?
#
loop_
_entity_poly.entity_id
_entity_poly.type
_entity_poly.pdbx_seq_one_letter_code
_entity_poly.pdbx_strand_id
1 'polypeptide(L)'
;ANDSPNTSSRLQFVQPLQPFYHPDEPLLQFFKETDKKYDSLFQFVWSVEMCLMVVSESATSIGQVAARKGKVLGLSAMRLISNLLACSERALLRIRIYIVEMVNQWFRRLRYWIDKAIDYDAIVDAHCKYLDGLSASLFLTSDAEVLLLLSFFC
;
A
#
# COMPACT_ATOMS: atom_id res chain seq x y z
N ALA A 1 8.92 27.90 -32.08
CA ALA A 1 9.08 27.43 -30.70
C ALA A 1 7.77 26.76 -30.32
N ASN A 2 7.74 25.43 -30.33
CA ASN A 2 6.53 24.63 -30.17
C ASN A 2 6.80 23.66 -29.01
N ASP A 3 6.98 24.22 -27.82
CA ASP A 3 7.21 23.44 -26.61
C ASP A 3 5.87 22.90 -26.11
N SER A 4 5.54 21.70 -26.56
CA SER A 4 4.57 20.86 -25.86
C SER A 4 5.16 20.55 -24.48
N PRO A 5 4.44 20.79 -23.36
CA PRO A 5 4.97 20.47 -22.06
C PRO A 5 5.17 18.96 -21.99
N ASN A 6 6.41 18.59 -21.76
CA ASN A 6 6.88 17.24 -21.52
C ASN A 6 5.96 16.54 -20.51
N THR A 7 5.20 15.52 -20.95
CA THR A 7 4.34 14.69 -20.11
C THR A 7 5.12 13.66 -19.29
N SER A 8 6.45 13.73 -19.30
CA SER A 8 7.37 12.85 -18.55
C SER A 8 7.37 13.06 -17.02
N SER A 9 6.53 13.94 -16.47
CA SER A 9 6.51 14.30 -15.04
C SER A 9 5.51 13.52 -14.17
N ARG A 10 4.67 12.64 -14.74
CA ARG A 10 3.61 11.94 -13.98
C ARG A 10 4.09 10.74 -13.15
N LEU A 11 5.35 10.32 -13.33
CA LEU A 11 6.06 9.42 -12.40
C LEU A 11 6.92 10.22 -11.43
N GLN A 12 6.51 11.43 -11.03
CA GLN A 12 6.95 11.93 -9.72
C GLN A 12 6.33 10.99 -8.70
N PHE A 13 7.07 9.93 -8.39
CA PHE A 13 6.82 9.05 -7.26
C PHE A 13 6.57 9.96 -6.08
N VAL A 14 5.29 10.10 -5.71
CA VAL A 14 4.88 10.91 -4.57
C VAL A 14 5.68 10.34 -3.42
N GLN A 15 6.58 11.16 -2.84
CA GLN A 15 7.31 10.74 -1.65
C GLN A 15 6.27 10.15 -0.71
N PRO A 16 6.50 8.92 -0.23
CA PRO A 16 5.47 8.30 0.55
C PRO A 16 5.12 9.18 1.73
N LEU A 17 3.82 9.31 2.00
CA LEU A 17 3.39 10.08 3.15
C LEU A 17 4.08 9.49 4.39
N GLN A 18 4.55 10.34 5.29
CA GLN A 18 5.13 9.92 6.55
C GLN A 18 4.23 10.46 7.67
N PRO A 19 3.10 9.78 7.95
CA PRO A 19 2.20 10.22 9.00
C PRO A 19 2.90 10.08 10.35
N PHE A 20 3.06 11.19 11.06
CA PHE A 20 3.66 11.20 12.40
C PHE A 20 2.58 11.11 13.47
N TYR A 21 2.58 10.00 14.21
CA TYR A 21 1.76 9.88 15.41
C TYR A 21 2.51 10.46 16.61
N HIS A 22 1.86 11.37 17.36
CA HIS A 22 2.43 11.99 18.56
C HIS A 22 1.62 11.55 19.78
N PRO A 23 1.98 10.41 20.41
CA PRO A 23 1.35 9.99 21.64
C PRO A 23 1.82 10.86 22.81
N ASP A 24 0.89 11.24 23.70
CA ASP A 24 1.22 11.87 24.97
C ASP A 24 1.79 10.84 25.95
N GLU A 25 2.50 11.31 26.99
CA GLU A 25 2.92 10.43 28.08
C GLU A 25 1.70 9.88 28.85
N PRO A 26 1.75 8.60 29.30
CA PRO A 26 2.90 7.67 29.26
C PRO A 26 3.02 6.83 27.96
N LEU A 27 2.07 6.95 27.03
CA LEU A 27 2.00 6.14 25.80
C LEU A 27 3.15 6.44 24.82
N LEU A 28 3.80 7.59 24.95
CA LEU A 28 4.96 7.93 24.12
C LEU A 28 6.04 6.83 24.14
N GLN A 29 6.37 6.31 25.32
CA GLN A 29 7.41 5.28 25.45
C GLN A 29 6.99 3.97 24.78
N PHE A 30 5.71 3.62 24.87
CA PHE A 30 5.12 2.44 24.24
C PHE A 30 5.22 2.48 22.71
N PHE A 31 4.88 3.61 22.09
CA PHE A 31 4.89 3.71 20.62
C PHE A 31 6.28 3.96 20.03
N LYS A 32 7.21 4.55 20.79
CA LYS A 32 8.56 4.89 20.32
C LYS A 32 9.33 3.70 19.74
N GLU A 33 9.17 2.51 20.34
CA GLU A 33 9.86 1.29 19.88
C GLU A 33 9.18 0.63 18.67
N THR A 34 7.95 1.03 18.37
CA THR A 34 7.11 0.40 17.32
C THR A 34 6.89 1.28 16.10
N ASP A 35 7.28 2.55 16.18
CA ASP A 35 7.12 3.56 15.12
C ASP A 35 7.60 3.07 13.75
N LYS A 36 8.81 2.51 13.69
CA LYS A 36 9.36 1.95 12.44
C LYS A 36 8.51 0.84 11.83
N LYS A 37 7.90 -0.03 12.66
CA LYS A 37 7.04 -1.12 12.16
C LYS A 37 5.75 -0.56 11.59
N TYR A 38 5.17 0.46 12.23
CA TYR A 38 4.01 1.16 11.70
C TYR A 38 4.31 1.91 10.41
N ASP A 39 5.48 2.54 10.31
CA ASP A 39 5.94 3.16 9.07
C ASP A 39 6.05 2.12 7.95
N SER A 40 6.79 1.02 8.13
CA SER A 40 6.89 -0.05 7.11
C SER A 40 5.52 -0.59 6.68
N LEU A 41 4.59 -0.80 7.63
CA LEU A 41 3.22 -1.20 7.34
C LEU A 41 2.48 -0.14 6.51
N PHE A 42 2.59 1.13 6.88
CA PHE A 42 1.99 2.24 6.14
C PHE A 42 2.56 2.30 4.72
N GLN A 43 3.88 2.21 4.56
CA GLN A 43 4.56 2.27 3.26
C GLN A 43 4.09 1.17 2.32
N PHE A 44 3.92 -0.05 2.85
CA PHE A 44 3.38 -1.17 2.08
C PHE A 44 1.95 -0.91 1.61
N VAL A 45 1.06 -0.51 2.52
CA VAL A 45 -0.35 -0.24 2.19
C VAL A 45 -0.47 0.92 1.22
N TRP A 46 0.28 2.00 1.46
CA TRP A 46 0.29 3.20 0.61
C TRP A 46 0.75 2.86 -0.81
N SER A 47 1.80 2.07 -0.96
CA SER A 47 2.30 1.61 -2.26
C SER A 47 1.22 0.89 -3.08
N VAL A 48 0.46 -0.01 -2.44
CA VAL A 48 -0.66 -0.72 -3.10
C VAL A 48 -1.75 0.25 -3.55
N GLU A 49 -2.12 1.21 -2.70
CA GLU A 49 -3.13 2.23 -3.04
C GLU A 49 -2.67 3.15 -4.17
N MET A 50 -1.40 3.55 -4.21
CA MET A 50 -0.83 4.34 -5.31
C MET A 50 -0.83 3.56 -6.62
N CYS A 51 -0.47 2.27 -6.60
CA CYS A 51 -0.57 1.40 -7.77
C CYS A 51 -2.01 1.30 -8.28
N LEU A 52 -2.98 1.12 -7.39
CA LEU A 52 -4.41 1.10 -7.75
C LEU A 52 -4.82 2.40 -8.44
N MET A 53 -4.50 3.54 -7.84
CA MET A 53 -4.84 4.85 -8.38
C MET A 53 -4.27 5.05 -9.80
N VAL A 54 -2.99 4.74 -10.00
CA VAL A 54 -2.31 4.89 -11.30
C VAL A 54 -2.91 3.96 -12.36
N VAL A 55 -3.20 2.71 -12.00
CA VAL A 55 -3.81 1.73 -12.92
C VAL A 55 -5.23 2.16 -13.30
N SER A 56 -6.05 2.58 -12.35
CA SER A 56 -7.42 3.03 -12.61
C SER A 56 -7.47 4.32 -13.43
N GLU A 57 -6.56 5.28 -13.19
CA GLU A 57 -6.46 6.49 -14.01
C GLU A 57 -6.06 6.14 -15.46
N SER A 58 -5.09 5.23 -15.63
CA SER A 58 -4.64 4.76 -16.93
C SER A 58 -5.76 4.04 -17.70
N ALA A 59 -6.52 3.18 -17.02
CA ALA A 59 -7.67 2.47 -17.61
C ALA A 59 -8.75 3.45 -18.07
N THR A 60 -9.05 4.46 -17.25
CA THR A 60 -10.03 5.52 -17.57
C THR A 60 -9.59 6.33 -18.79
N SER A 61 -8.32 6.75 -18.83
CA SER A 61 -7.75 7.51 -19.95
C SER A 61 -7.84 6.73 -21.27
N ILE A 62 -7.48 5.45 -21.26
CA ILE A 62 -7.59 4.58 -22.44
C ILE A 62 -9.04 4.43 -22.91
N GLY A 63 -9.98 4.26 -21.98
CA GLY A 63 -11.42 4.22 -22.30
C GLY A 63 -11.88 5.48 -23.02
N GLN A 64 -11.46 6.66 -22.54
CA GLN A 64 -11.79 7.95 -23.17
C GLN A 64 -11.17 8.10 -24.56
N VAL A 65 -9.92 7.67 -24.76
CA VAL A 65 -9.24 7.72 -26.07
C VAL A 65 -9.90 6.78 -27.07
N ALA A 66 -10.26 5.56 -26.65
CA ALA A 66 -10.94 4.58 -27.48
C ALA A 66 -12.33 5.07 -27.92
N ALA A 67 -13.07 5.75 -27.04
CA ALA A 67 -14.38 6.33 -27.35
C ALA A 67 -14.30 7.50 -28.35
N ARG A 68 -13.19 8.26 -28.36
CA ARG A 68 -13.00 9.43 -29.24
C ARG A 68 -12.45 9.09 -30.63
N LYS A 69 -11.58 8.08 -30.77
CA LYS A 69 -10.84 7.78 -32.02
C LYS A 69 -11.43 6.61 -32.82
N GLY A 70 -12.75 6.59 -33.01
CA GLY A 70 -13.47 5.52 -33.74
C GLY A 70 -12.67 4.84 -34.87
N LYS A 71 -12.46 3.52 -34.74
CA LYS A 71 -11.95 2.57 -35.74
C LYS A 71 -10.85 3.08 -36.70
N VAL A 72 -9.68 3.50 -36.22
CA VAL A 72 -8.49 3.59 -37.08
C VAL A 72 -7.27 3.04 -36.33
N LEU A 73 -6.66 1.99 -36.90
CA LEU A 73 -5.40 1.29 -36.55
C LEU A 73 -4.90 1.45 -35.08
N GLY A 74 -4.98 0.35 -34.31
CA GLY A 74 -4.48 0.26 -32.93
C GLY A 74 -5.33 -0.59 -31.99
N LEU A 75 -6.48 -1.11 -32.47
CA LEU A 75 -7.45 -1.87 -31.69
C LEU A 75 -6.88 -3.10 -30.95
N SER A 76 -5.93 -3.82 -31.55
CA SER A 76 -5.33 -5.02 -30.92
C SER A 76 -4.42 -4.67 -29.75
N ALA A 77 -3.51 -3.71 -29.94
CA ALA A 77 -2.61 -3.23 -28.88
C ALA A 77 -3.40 -2.54 -27.75
N MET A 78 -4.36 -1.67 -28.09
CA MET A 78 -5.21 -1.02 -27.10
C MET A 78 -6.03 -2.03 -26.30
N ARG A 79 -6.58 -3.06 -26.95
CA ARG A 79 -7.29 -4.15 -26.27
C ARG A 79 -6.38 -4.95 -25.34
N LEU A 80 -5.15 -5.25 -25.75
CA LEU A 80 -4.18 -5.93 -24.90
C LEU A 80 -3.81 -5.09 -23.67
N ILE A 81 -3.56 -3.78 -23.85
CA ILE A 81 -3.25 -2.86 -22.76
C ILE A 81 -4.44 -2.75 -21.79
N SER A 82 -5.68 -2.58 -22.30
CA SER A 82 -6.88 -2.56 -21.46
C SER A 82 -7.05 -3.87 -20.67
N ASN A 83 -6.82 -5.02 -21.29
CA ASN A 83 -6.89 -6.32 -20.61
C ASN A 83 -5.82 -6.46 -19.53
N LEU A 84 -4.59 -6.00 -19.79
CA LEU A 84 -3.51 -5.99 -18.82
C LEU A 84 -3.88 -5.11 -17.62
N LEU A 85 -4.32 -3.87 -17.86
CA LEU A 85 -4.75 -2.95 -16.80
C LEU A 85 -5.90 -3.51 -15.96
N ALA A 86 -6.92 -4.10 -16.61
CA ALA A 86 -8.02 -4.75 -15.89
C ALA A 86 -7.58 -6.01 -15.11
N CYS A 87 -6.53 -6.70 -15.56
CA CYS A 87 -5.93 -7.80 -14.82
C CYS A 87 -5.18 -7.27 -13.58
N SER A 88 -4.33 -6.26 -13.77
CA SER A 88 -3.57 -5.61 -12.71
C SER A 88 -4.48 -4.99 -11.65
N GLU A 89 -5.53 -4.27 -12.06
CA GLU A 89 -6.51 -3.69 -11.15
C GLU A 89 -7.20 -4.75 -10.30
N ARG A 90 -7.65 -5.85 -10.91
CA ARG A 90 -8.27 -6.97 -10.18
C ARG A 90 -7.30 -7.64 -9.20
N ALA A 91 -6.03 -7.80 -9.58
CA ALA A 91 -5.01 -8.36 -8.70
C ALA A 91 -4.76 -7.42 -7.50
N LEU A 92 -4.58 -6.13 -7.74
CA LEU A 92 -4.36 -5.12 -6.70
C LEU A 92 -5.58 -4.99 -5.77
N LEU A 93 -6.81 -5.05 -6.29
CA LEU A 93 -8.03 -5.05 -5.46
C LEU A 93 -8.11 -6.27 -4.55
N ARG A 94 -7.69 -7.44 -5.02
CA ARG A 94 -7.60 -8.65 -4.17
C ARG A 94 -6.54 -8.49 -3.08
N ILE A 95 -5.40 -7.88 -3.40
CA ILE A 95 -4.37 -7.56 -2.40
C ILE A 95 -4.93 -6.58 -1.35
N ARG A 96 -5.67 -5.54 -1.76
CA ARG A 96 -6.32 -4.60 -0.83
C ARG A 96 -7.31 -5.31 0.10
N ILE A 97 -8.15 -6.21 -0.44
CA ILE A 97 -9.08 -7.01 0.38
C ILE A 97 -8.30 -7.86 1.38
N TYR A 98 -7.25 -8.54 0.93
CA TYR A 98 -6.39 -9.35 1.80
C TYR A 98 -5.76 -8.52 2.92
N ILE A 99 -5.22 -7.35 2.62
CA ILE A 99 -4.67 -6.42 3.63
C ILE A 99 -5.72 -6.09 4.68
N VAL A 100 -6.93 -5.71 4.27
CA VAL A 100 -8.03 -5.37 5.18
C VAL A 100 -8.42 -6.57 6.06
N GLU A 101 -8.48 -7.78 5.49
CA GLU A 101 -8.77 -9.00 6.25
C GLU A 101 -7.68 -9.28 7.30
N MET A 102 -6.40 -9.17 6.92
CA MET A 102 -5.28 -9.40 7.84
C MET A 102 -5.24 -8.37 8.97
N VAL A 103 -5.39 -7.08 8.65
CA VAL A 103 -5.46 -6.02 9.67
C VAL A 103 -6.60 -6.28 10.65
N ASN A 104 -7.79 -6.59 10.15
CA ASN A 104 -8.95 -6.87 11.01
C ASN A 104 -8.73 -8.11 11.88
N GLN A 105 -8.17 -9.19 11.32
CA GLN A 105 -7.89 -10.41 12.06
C GLN A 105 -6.90 -10.17 13.20
N TRP A 106 -5.78 -9.50 12.91
CA TRP A 106 -4.76 -9.20 13.91
C TRP A 106 -5.24 -8.20 14.95
N PHE A 107 -6.02 -7.20 14.53
CA PHE A 107 -6.57 -6.22 15.46
C PHE A 107 -7.58 -6.84 16.44
N ARG A 108 -8.39 -7.81 15.99
CA ARG A 108 -9.25 -8.60 16.89
C ARG A 108 -8.43 -9.40 17.91
N ARG A 109 -7.30 -9.98 17.51
CA ARG A 109 -6.39 -10.69 18.42
C ARG A 109 -5.76 -9.75 19.44
N LEU A 110 -5.31 -8.57 18.99
CA LEU A 110 -4.77 -7.53 19.88
C LEU A 110 -5.78 -7.17 20.97
N ARG A 111 -7.02 -6.85 20.60
CA ARG A 111 -8.10 -6.56 21.57
C ARG A 111 -8.28 -7.69 22.59
N TYR A 112 -8.35 -8.92 22.10
CA TYR A 112 -8.47 -10.10 22.97
C TYR A 112 -7.31 -10.25 23.96
N TRP A 113 -6.07 -9.96 23.54
CA TRP A 113 -4.91 -10.03 24.43
C TRP A 113 -4.89 -8.87 25.43
N ILE A 114 -5.22 -7.65 24.99
CA ILE A 114 -5.34 -6.47 25.86
C ILE A 114 -6.42 -6.69 26.93
N ASP A 115 -7.58 -7.23 26.56
CA ASP A 115 -8.68 -7.53 27.50
C ASP A 115 -8.27 -8.54 28.59
N LYS A 116 -7.19 -9.30 28.36
CA LYS A 116 -6.64 -10.28 29.30
C LYS A 116 -5.36 -9.82 29.99
N ALA A 117 -4.82 -8.67 29.63
CA ALA A 117 -3.59 -8.17 30.20
C ALA A 117 -3.83 -7.69 31.65
N ILE A 118 -2.95 -8.12 32.55
CA ILE A 118 -3.05 -7.80 33.99
C ILE A 118 -2.13 -6.63 34.36
N ASP A 119 -1.07 -6.41 33.57
CA ASP A 119 -0.06 -5.39 33.77
C ASP A 119 0.35 -4.74 32.43
N TYR A 120 1.21 -3.71 32.54
CA TYR A 120 1.72 -2.96 31.39
C TYR A 120 2.57 -3.84 30.45
N ASP A 121 3.39 -4.73 31.01
CA ASP A 121 4.29 -5.59 30.22
C ASP A 121 3.48 -6.55 29.33
N ALA A 122 2.35 -7.07 29.82
CA ALA A 122 1.42 -7.87 29.03
C ALA A 122 0.77 -7.08 27.87
N ILE A 123 0.53 -5.77 28.05
CA ILE A 123 0.02 -4.90 26.98
C ILE A 123 1.11 -4.68 25.92
N VAL A 124 2.36 -4.45 26.34
CA VAL A 124 3.52 -4.33 25.45
C VAL A 124 3.72 -5.61 24.64
N ASP A 125 3.72 -6.77 25.30
CA ASP A 125 3.85 -8.07 24.62
C ASP A 125 2.71 -8.33 23.63
N ALA A 126 1.46 -8.01 24.00
CA ALA A 126 0.31 -8.12 23.10
C ALA A 126 0.48 -7.25 21.84
N HIS A 127 0.99 -6.04 22.01
CA HIS A 127 1.22 -5.10 20.90
C HIS A 127 2.38 -5.53 20.00
N CYS A 128 3.49 -5.99 20.57
CA CYS A 128 4.59 -6.60 19.82
C CYS A 128 4.11 -7.79 18.99
N LYS A 129 3.35 -8.72 19.58
CA LYS A 129 2.76 -9.87 18.89
C LYS A 129 1.82 -9.45 17.76
N TYR A 130 1.04 -8.37 17.96
CA TYR A 130 0.18 -7.82 16.93
C TYR A 130 0.98 -7.31 15.73
N LEU A 131 2.02 -6.51 15.97
CA LEU A 131 2.84 -5.94 14.91
C LEU A 131 3.68 -6.99 14.19
N ASP A 132 4.34 -7.89 14.92
CA ASP A 132 5.14 -8.97 14.31
C ASP A 132 4.28 -9.90 13.48
N GLY A 133 3.11 -10.26 14.01
CA GLY A 133 2.15 -11.10 13.31
C GLY A 133 1.57 -10.45 12.05
N LEU A 134 1.20 -9.17 12.14
CA LEU A 134 0.69 -8.41 11.01
C LEU A 134 1.76 -8.22 9.94
N SER A 135 2.96 -7.79 10.32
CA SER A 135 4.10 -7.62 9.40
C SER A 135 4.45 -8.94 8.70
N ALA A 136 4.50 -10.06 9.43
CA ALA A 136 4.73 -11.37 8.82
C ALA A 136 3.62 -11.77 7.85
N SER A 137 2.35 -11.48 8.17
CA SER A 137 1.21 -11.77 7.30
C SER A 137 1.21 -10.92 6.03
N LEU A 138 1.80 -9.72 6.09
CA LEU A 138 1.97 -8.84 4.93
C LEU A 138 3.32 -9.02 4.24
N PHE A 139 4.06 -10.08 4.56
CA PHE A 139 5.36 -10.40 3.97
C PHE A 139 6.40 -9.28 4.17
N LEU A 140 6.35 -8.55 5.28
CA LEU A 140 7.29 -7.48 5.66
C LEU A 140 8.37 -7.98 6.64
N THR A 141 8.76 -9.25 6.54
CA THR A 141 9.91 -9.78 7.30
C THR A 141 11.22 -9.26 6.70
N SER A 142 12.31 -9.21 7.49
CA SER A 142 13.60 -8.59 7.14
C SER A 142 14.15 -8.92 5.74
N ASP A 143 13.85 -10.10 5.20
CA ASP A 143 14.33 -10.54 3.88
C ASP A 143 13.53 -9.95 2.70
N ALA A 144 12.32 -9.44 2.96
CA ALA A 144 11.40 -8.91 1.97
C ALA A 144 11.43 -7.37 1.86
N GLU A 145 11.96 -6.66 2.86
CA GLU A 145 12.17 -5.20 2.81
C GLU A 145 13.09 -4.78 1.66
N VAL A 146 14.00 -5.67 1.24
CA VAL A 146 14.93 -5.46 0.11
C VAL A 146 14.19 -5.40 -1.25
N LEU A 147 13.08 -6.13 -1.41
CA LEU A 147 12.31 -6.16 -2.66
C LEU A 147 11.44 -4.90 -2.85
N LEU A 148 10.90 -4.34 -1.77
CA LEU A 148 10.14 -3.09 -1.83
C LEU A 148 11.05 -1.89 -2.12
N LEU A 149 12.27 -1.85 -1.57
CA LEU A 149 13.22 -0.78 -1.89
C LEU A 149 13.76 -0.87 -3.32
N LEU A 150 14.02 -2.07 -3.86
CA LEU A 150 14.55 -2.24 -5.22
C LEU A 150 13.51 -2.01 -6.32
N SER A 151 12.23 -2.25 -6.05
CA SER A 151 11.15 -2.01 -7.04
C SER A 151 10.67 -0.56 -7.09
N PHE A 152 11.08 0.28 -6.14
CA PHE A 152 10.75 1.72 -6.10
C PHE A 152 11.88 2.65 -6.60
N PHE A 153 13.11 2.13 -6.80
CA PHE A 153 14.28 2.92 -7.20
C PHE A 153 14.88 2.58 -8.58
N CYS A 154 14.23 1.71 -9.37
CA CYS A 154 14.64 1.39 -10.75
C CYS A 154 13.46 1.56 -11.70
#